data_AF-A0A3P1VKT6-F1
#
_entry.id   AF-A0A3P1VKT6-F1
#
_cell.length_a   1.000
_cell.length_b   1.000
_cell.length_c   1.000
_cell.angle_alpha   90.00
_cell.angle_beta   90.00
_cell.angle_gamma   90.00
#
_symmetry.space_group_name_H-M   'P 1'
#
loop_
_entity.id
_entity.type
_entity.pdbx_description
1 polymer ?
#
loop_
_entity_poly.entity_id
_entity_poly.type
_entity_poly.pdbx_seq_one_letter_code
_entity_poly.pdbx_strand_id
1 'polypeptide(L)'
;MKNLKIILKYLWYLFIFSIVVSVIIVMYKNMGLISKFDFGAGAYYYTDIPNFEKYINNSIFKTKFSIWFLITLFLIWGVFVYKLWCYIDRKIEKDK
;
A
#
# COMPACT_ATOMS: atom_id res chain seq x y z
N MET A 1 -36.56 6.69 -15.84
CA MET A 1 -35.18 6.12 -15.74
C MET A 1 -34.05 7.15 -15.85
N LYS A 2 -34.10 8.14 -16.76
CA LYS A 2 -33.03 9.16 -16.89
C LYS A 2 -32.78 9.96 -15.61
N ASN A 3 -33.85 10.41 -14.94
CA ASN A 3 -33.75 11.19 -13.69
C ASN A 3 -33.13 10.38 -12.54
N LEU A 4 -33.39 9.07 -12.47
CA LEU A 4 -32.79 8.18 -11.47
C LEU A 4 -31.27 8.07 -11.64
N LYS A 5 -30.79 7.93 -12.89
CA LYS A 5 -29.35 7.89 -13.18
C LYS A 5 -28.64 9.19 -12.80
N ILE A 6 -29.32 10.33 -13.00
CA ILE A 6 -28.79 11.65 -12.63
C ILE A 6 -28.72 11.79 -11.11
N ILE A 7 -29.77 11.39 -10.39
CA ILE A 7 -29.79 11.42 -8.91
C ILE A 7 -28.67 10.54 -8.33
N LEU A 8 -28.51 9.31 -8.84
CA LEU A 8 -27.45 8.40 -8.42
C LEU A 8 -26.05 8.98 -8.69
N LYS A 9 -25.86 9.68 -9.80
CA LYS A 9 -24.60 10.36 -10.14
C LYS A 9 -24.25 11.46 -9.12
N TYR A 10 -25.23 12.28 -8.73
CA TYR A 10 -24.99 13.32 -7.72
C TYR A 10 -24.77 12.75 -6.31
N LEU A 11 -25.50 11.69 -5.94
CA LEU A 11 -25.25 10.98 -4.69
C LEU A 11 -23.84 10.40 -4.64
N TRP A 12 -23.36 9.85 -5.75
CA TRP A 12 -21.99 9.36 -5.87
C TRP A 12 -20.94 10.47 -5.67
N TYR A 13 -21.15 11.64 -6.29
CA TYR A 13 -20.26 12.79 -6.08
C TYR A 13 -20.27 13.29 -4.64
N LEU A 14 -21.46 13.35 -4.02
CA LEU A 14 -21.60 13.74 -2.62
C LEU A 14 -20.90 12.74 -1.69
N PHE A 15 -20.99 11.45 -1.97
CA PHE A 15 -20.30 10.41 -1.22
C PHE A 15 -18.77 10.56 -1.31
N ILE A 16 -18.22 10.72 -2.52
CA ILE A 16 -16.78 10.97 -2.72
C ILE A 16 -16.34 12.23 -1.97
N PHE A 17 -17.10 13.32 -2.09
CA PHE A 17 -16.81 14.57 -1.41
C PHE A 17 -16.79 14.38 0.11
N SER A 18 -17.76 13.65 0.66
CA SER A 18 -17.80 13.32 2.09
C SER A 18 -16.57 12.55 2.54
N ILE A 19 -16.10 11.57 1.75
CA ILE A 19 -14.88 10.81 2.07
C ILE A 19 -13.67 11.74 2.16
N VAL A 20 -13.49 12.61 1.16
CA VAL A 20 -12.36 13.56 1.11
C VAL A 20 -12.40 14.49 2.33
N VAL A 21 -13.56 15.04 2.67
CA VAL A 21 -13.73 15.89 3.85
C VAL A 21 -13.42 15.13 5.13
N SER A 22 -13.90 13.88 5.27
CA SER A 22 -13.60 13.04 6.43
C SER A 22 -12.10 12.78 6.59
N VAL A 23 -11.40 12.47 5.49
CA VAL A 23 -9.93 12.28 5.51
C VAL A 23 -9.23 13.54 6.02
N ILE A 24 -9.61 14.71 5.49
CA ILE A 24 -9.03 16.00 5.92
C ILE A 24 -9.28 16.25 7.41
N ILE A 25 -10.49 15.95 7.91
CA ILE A 25 -10.82 16.12 9.33
C ILE A 25 -10.00 15.18 10.21
N VAL A 26 -9.87 13.91 9.83
CA VAL A 26 -9.08 12.92 10.58
C VAL A 26 -7.62 13.36 10.67
N MET A 27 -7.05 13.84 9.56
CA MET A 27 -5.68 14.36 9.51
C MET A 27 -5.54 15.64 10.35
N TYR A 28 -6.42 16.63 10.18
CA TYR A 28 -6.34 17.89 10.90
C TYR A 28 -6.50 17.73 12.42
N LYS A 29 -7.38 16.83 12.85
CA LYS A 29 -7.64 16.57 14.27
C LYS A 29 -6.73 15.49 14.87
N ASN A 30 -5.83 14.91 14.09
CA ASN A 30 -4.99 13.79 14.51
C ASN A 30 -5.78 12.63 15.14
N MET A 31 -6.97 12.34 14.59
CA MET A 31 -7.87 11.32 15.16
C MET A 31 -7.27 9.92 14.97
N GLY A 32 -7.10 9.20 16.07
CA GLY A 32 -6.50 7.86 16.07
C GLY A 32 -4.97 7.82 16.23
N LEU A 33 -4.31 8.98 16.33
CA LEU A 33 -2.88 9.06 16.63
C LEU A 33 -2.64 8.96 18.15
N ILE A 34 -1.60 8.23 18.53
CA ILE A 34 -1.14 8.13 19.92
C ILE A 34 -0.51 9.48 20.29
N SER A 35 -0.76 9.97 21.51
CA SER A 35 -0.19 11.24 21.95
C SER A 35 1.34 11.26 21.80
N LYS A 36 1.85 12.32 21.16
CA LYS A 36 3.28 12.53 20.81
C LYS A 36 3.84 11.71 19.64
N PHE A 37 3.01 10.96 18.91
CA PHE A 37 3.42 10.26 17.70
C PHE A 37 2.60 10.73 16.51
N ASP A 38 3.27 11.41 15.57
CA ASP A 38 2.71 11.75 14.25
C ASP A 38 3.54 11.01 13.20
N PHE A 39 2.92 9.99 12.60
CA PHE A 39 3.55 9.14 11.58
C PHE A 39 3.36 9.70 10.16
N GLY A 40 2.69 10.86 10.01
CA GLY A 40 2.37 11.43 8.71
C GLY A 40 1.50 10.52 7.82
N ALA A 41 1.19 10.97 6.60
CA ALA A 41 0.28 10.26 5.69
C ALA A 41 0.90 8.99 5.02
N GLY A 42 2.08 8.55 5.47
CA GLY A 42 2.85 7.50 4.78
C GLY A 42 3.78 6.65 5.64
N ALA A 43 4.02 6.97 6.92
CA ALA A 43 4.83 6.13 7.80
C ALA A 43 3.97 5.11 8.56
N TYR A 44 3.26 4.27 7.83
CA TYR A 44 2.53 3.13 8.40
C TYR A 44 3.46 1.95 8.73
N TYR A 45 4.74 2.20 8.98
CA TYR A 45 5.64 1.14 9.38
C TYR A 45 5.47 0.91 10.86
N TYR A 46 5.00 -0.29 11.20
CA TYR A 46 4.88 -0.71 12.58
C TYR A 46 6.20 -0.57 13.37
N THR A 47 7.35 -0.55 12.67
CA THR A 47 8.68 -0.32 13.24
C THR A 47 8.85 1.04 13.92
N ASP A 48 8.02 2.03 13.59
CA ASP A 48 8.15 3.40 14.13
C ASP A 48 7.38 3.57 15.45
N ILE A 49 6.57 2.58 15.84
CA ILE A 49 5.85 2.58 17.12
C ILE A 49 6.87 2.32 18.25
N PRO A 50 6.97 3.19 19.26
CA PRO A 50 7.86 2.98 20.40
C PRO A 50 7.52 1.68 21.12
N ASN A 51 8.55 0.94 21.51
CA ASN A 51 8.43 -0.39 22.11
C ASN A 51 7.81 -1.45 21.19
N PHE A 52 7.61 -1.19 19.88
CA PHE A 52 7.12 -2.22 18.97
C PHE A 52 8.10 -3.38 18.81
N GLU A 53 9.38 -3.10 19.02
CA GLU A 53 10.40 -4.12 19.20
C GLU A 53 9.96 -5.17 20.23
N LYS A 54 9.27 -4.84 21.33
CA LYS A 54 8.80 -5.87 22.29
C LYS A 54 7.91 -6.95 21.65
N TYR A 55 7.18 -6.62 20.59
CA TYR A 55 6.31 -7.55 19.87
C TYR A 55 7.03 -8.32 18.76
N ILE A 56 8.12 -7.78 18.19
CA ILE A 56 8.90 -8.47 17.15
C ILE A 56 10.13 -9.21 17.73
N ASN A 57 10.75 -8.64 18.76
CA ASN A 57 12.10 -8.93 19.24
C ASN A 57 12.20 -10.22 20.06
N ASN A 58 11.16 -11.07 20.05
CA ASN A 58 11.25 -12.41 20.61
C ASN A 58 10.69 -13.49 19.68
N SER A 59 11.47 -13.81 18.65
CA SER A 59 11.60 -15.17 18.10
C SER A 59 10.48 -15.72 17.20
N ILE A 60 9.47 -14.94 16.81
CA ILE A 60 8.33 -15.49 16.06
C ILE A 60 8.67 -15.78 14.58
N PHE A 61 9.55 -14.98 13.96
CA PHE A 61 9.98 -15.22 12.58
C PHE A 61 11.49 -15.50 12.49
N LYS A 62 11.89 -16.73 12.85
CA LYS A 62 13.21 -17.25 12.50
C LYS A 62 13.10 -17.92 11.14
N THR A 63 13.51 -17.23 10.08
CA THR A 63 13.65 -17.88 8.78
C THR A 63 14.71 -18.98 8.90
N LYS A 64 14.39 -20.19 8.42
CA LYS A 64 15.37 -21.29 8.33
C LYS A 64 16.43 -21.04 7.27
N PHE A 65 16.18 -20.09 6.37
CA PHE A 65 17.03 -19.80 5.22
C PHE A 65 17.95 -18.62 5.51
N SER A 66 19.21 -18.72 5.08
CA SER A 66 20.17 -17.63 5.13
C SER A 66 19.63 -16.39 4.41
N ILE A 67 19.88 -15.20 4.96
CA ILE A 67 19.47 -13.94 4.32
C ILE A 67 20.05 -13.80 2.91
N TRP A 68 21.26 -14.31 2.70
CA TRP A 68 21.92 -14.33 1.38
C TRP A 68 21.15 -15.18 0.37
N PHE A 69 20.61 -16.33 0.81
CA PHE A 69 19.79 -17.17 -0.06
C PHE A 69 18.52 -16.44 -0.51
N LEU A 70 17.86 -15.73 0.41
CA LEU A 70 16.67 -14.94 0.11
C LEU A 70 16.97 -13.78 -0.84
N ILE A 71 18.09 -13.08 -0.63
CA ILE A 71 18.54 -12.00 -1.52
C ILE A 71 18.82 -12.54 -2.93
N THR A 72 19.54 -13.66 -3.04
CA THR A 72 19.82 -14.28 -4.34
C THR A 72 18.53 -14.70 -5.04
N LEU A 73 17.58 -15.30 -4.32
CA LEU A 73 16.29 -15.69 -4.88
C LEU A 73 15.50 -14.47 -5.38
N PHE A 74 15.48 -13.38 -4.61
CA PHE A 74 14.84 -12.13 -4.99
C PHE A 74 15.44 -11.54 -6.29
N LEU A 75 16.77 -11.53 -6.40
CA LEU A 75 17.45 -11.03 -7.61
C LEU A 75 17.17 -11.92 -8.83
N ILE A 76 17.18 -13.25 -8.67
CA ILE A 76 16.84 -14.20 -9.74
C ILE A 76 15.41 -13.93 -10.22
N TRP A 77 14.47 -13.77 -9.29
CA TRP A 77 13.09 -13.46 -9.60
C TRP A 77 12.94 -12.12 -10.34
N GLY A 78 13.65 -11.07 -9.88
CA GLY A 78 13.67 -9.77 -10.53
C GLY A 78 14.12 -9.84 -11.99
N VAL A 79 15.21 -10.57 -12.26
CA VAL A 79 15.70 -10.80 -13.63
C VAL A 79 14.69 -11.57 -14.48
N PHE A 80 14.05 -12.59 -13.90
CA PHE A 80 13.03 -13.38 -14.60
C PHE A 80 11.84 -12.51 -15.02
N VAL A 81 11.28 -11.73 -14.09
CA VAL A 81 10.15 -10.84 -14.37
C VAL A 81 10.52 -9.77 -15.39
N TYR A 82 11.73 -9.19 -15.31
CA TYR A 82 12.22 -8.24 -16.30
C TYR A 82 12.26 -8.84 -17.72
N LYS A 83 12.80 -10.06 -17.85
CA LYS A 83 12.82 -10.76 -19.15
C LYS A 83 11.42 -11.08 -19.66
N LEU A 84 10.52 -11.50 -18.78
CA LEU A 84 9.12 -11.77 -19.11
C LEU A 84 8.44 -10.50 -19.63
N TRP A 85 8.64 -9.37 -18.95
CA TRP A 85 8.12 -8.07 -19.37
C TRP A 85 8.62 -7.72 -20.77
N CYS A 86 9.94 -7.73 -21.00
CA CYS A 86 10.50 -7.41 -22.31
C CYS A 86 9.98 -8.34 -23.42
N TYR A 87 9.69 -9.60 -23.10
CA TYR A 87 9.09 -10.54 -24.05
C TYR A 87 7.65 -10.16 -24.40
N ILE A 88 6.83 -9.81 -23.41
CA ILE A 88 5.45 -9.37 -23.61
C ILE A 88 5.43 -8.08 -24.45
N ASP A 89 6.25 -7.09 -24.11
CA ASP A 89 6.33 -5.83 -24.85
C ASP A 89 6.68 -6.04 -26.33
N ARG A 90 7.68 -6.87 -26.61
CA ARG A 90 8.07 -7.22 -27.99
C ARG A 90 6.96 -7.95 -28.74
N LYS A 91 6.16 -8.77 -28.05
CA LYS A 91 5.03 -9.46 -28.69
C LYS A 91 3.92 -8.47 -29.03
N ILE A 92 3.59 -7.56 -28.11
CA ILE A 92 2.60 -6.50 -28.34
C ILE A 92 3.02 -5.58 -29.51
N GLU A 93 4.31 -5.26 -29.64
CA GLU A 93 4.81 -4.44 -30.74
C GLU A 93 4.73 -5.14 -32.10
N LYS A 94 4.90 -6.47 -32.14
CA LYS A 94 4.75 -7.27 -33.37
C LYS A 94 3.30 -7.46 -33.83
N ASP A 95 2.36 -7.41 -32.89
CA ASP A 95 0.92 -7.57 -33.15
C ASP A 95 0.24 -6.23 -33.52
N LYS A 96 0.99 -5.11 -33.54
CA LYS A 96 0.56 -3.79 -34.03
C LYS A 96 0.96 -3.57 -35.48
#